data_AF-A0AAV1RVU3-F1
#
_entry.id   AF-A0AAV1RVU3-F1
#
_cell.length_a   1.000
_cell.length_b   1.000
_cell.length_c   1.000
_cell.angle_alpha   90.00
_cell.angle_beta   90.00
_cell.angle_gamma   90.00
#
_symmetry.space_group_name_H-M   'P 1'
#
loop_
_entity.id
_entity.type
_entity.pdbx_description
1 polymer ?
#
loop_
_entity_poly.entity_id
_entity_poly.type
_entity_poly.pdbx_seq_one_letter_code
_entity_poly.pdbx_strand_id
1 'polypeptide(L)'
;MAMRMCVWILLTLFSVVSEWYGHCCGCLEEERIGLLEIQAFFDPNRLSLRDWVDKDGIGNCCEWSGIECDNTTRRVIQLSLMDVMDRTGLGDLILNASLFLPFEELQSLNLRGNRLVGLYENQGFQVLSSKLKKLEILGLTQNQFNESILSSLSGLSSLKSLYLSQNNLTGSAGFYGNTLSGFEVLAPRLKKLENLDLGWNKYNDSSIFPSLSEFQSLKFLDLSGNMLNGSTSFNGKLLIPVSGFLSLIRH
;
A
#
# COMPACT_ATOMS: atom_id res chain seq x y z
N MET A 1 -27.18 10.44 54.64
CA MET A 1 -27.75 9.77 53.44
C MET A 1 -27.49 10.54 52.15
N ALA A 2 -27.65 11.87 52.11
CA ALA A 2 -27.48 12.68 50.89
C ALA A 2 -26.11 12.55 50.18
N MET A 3 -25.00 12.52 50.93
CA MET A 3 -23.65 12.45 50.33
C MET A 3 -23.36 11.12 49.62
N ARG A 4 -23.95 10.01 50.10
CA ARG A 4 -23.87 8.72 49.42
C ARG A 4 -24.68 8.72 48.12
N MET A 5 -25.86 9.34 48.10
CA MET A 5 -26.63 9.46 46.86
C MET A 5 -25.91 10.27 45.78
N CYS A 6 -25.21 11.36 46.13
CA CYS A 6 -24.45 12.15 45.16
C CYS A 6 -23.32 11.37 44.48
N VAL A 7 -22.62 10.51 45.23
CA VAL A 7 -21.54 9.67 44.67
C VAL A 7 -22.11 8.66 43.66
N TRP A 8 -23.26 8.05 43.97
CA TRP A 8 -23.89 7.10 43.05
C TRP A 8 -24.43 7.79 41.79
N ILE A 9 -25.01 8.99 41.92
CA ILE A 9 -25.45 9.82 40.79
C ILE A 9 -24.26 10.21 39.90
N LEU A 10 -23.14 10.62 40.48
CA LEU A 10 -21.92 10.96 39.73
C LEU A 10 -21.32 9.75 39.00
N LEU A 11 -21.31 8.57 39.64
CA LEU A 11 -20.81 7.34 39.01
C LEU A 11 -21.73 6.86 37.87
N THR A 12 -23.05 6.97 38.02
CA THR A 12 -24.00 6.66 36.94
C THR A 12 -23.95 7.68 35.81
N LEU A 13 -23.74 8.96 36.13
CA LEU A 13 -23.52 9.99 35.10
C LEU A 13 -22.21 9.73 34.35
N PHE A 14 -21.13 9.32 35.04
CA PHE A 14 -19.88 8.97 34.40
C PHE A 14 -19.99 7.70 33.54
N SER A 15 -20.77 6.69 33.96
CA SER A 15 -21.00 5.48 33.17
C SER A 15 -21.90 5.74 31.96
N VAL A 16 -22.98 6.51 32.11
CA VAL A 16 -23.85 6.93 30.99
C VAL A 16 -23.10 7.85 30.03
N VAL A 17 -22.24 8.73 30.53
CA VAL A 17 -21.31 9.53 29.72
C VAL A 17 -20.33 8.61 28.99
N SER A 18 -19.73 7.61 29.64
CA SER A 18 -18.84 6.66 28.97
C SER A 18 -19.53 5.78 27.91
N GLU A 19 -20.81 5.44 28.11
CA GLU A 19 -21.64 4.72 27.14
C GLU A 19 -22.05 5.61 25.96
N TRP A 20 -22.24 6.92 26.18
CA TRP A 20 -22.45 7.91 25.12
C TRP A 20 -21.17 8.28 24.35
N TYR A 21 -20.01 8.29 25.01
CA TYR A 21 -18.72 8.50 24.35
C TYR A 21 -18.33 7.34 23.42
N GLY A 22 -18.91 6.15 23.60
CA GLY A 22 -18.66 4.98 22.75
C GLY A 22 -19.29 5.04 21.35
N HIS A 23 -20.09 6.06 21.03
CA HIS A 23 -20.89 6.12 19.80
C HIS A 23 -20.63 7.36 18.92
N CYS A 24 -19.60 8.18 19.20
CA CYS A 24 -19.44 9.50 18.56
C CYS A 24 -18.08 9.78 17.88
N CYS A 25 -17.18 8.81 17.72
CA CYS A 25 -15.85 9.13 17.18
C CYS A 25 -15.43 8.04 16.21
N GLY A 26 -15.18 8.42 14.95
CA GLY A 26 -14.66 7.50 13.94
C GLY A 26 -13.20 7.12 14.20
N CYS A 27 -12.36 7.25 13.19
CA CYS A 27 -10.92 7.11 13.34
C CYS A 27 -10.30 8.25 14.17
N LEU A 28 -9.02 8.10 14.56
CA LEU A 28 -8.30 9.16 15.28
C LEU A 28 -8.30 10.46 14.49
N GLU A 29 -8.32 11.59 15.19
CA GLU A 29 -8.34 12.93 14.57
C GLU A 29 -7.20 13.13 13.58
N GLU A 30 -5.99 12.67 13.91
CA GLU A 30 -4.81 12.74 13.04
C GLU A 30 -4.97 11.89 11.76
N GLU A 31 -5.60 10.72 11.87
CA GLU A 31 -5.91 9.86 10.71
C GLU A 31 -7.01 10.49 9.86
N ARG A 32 -8.04 11.06 10.50
CA ARG A 32 -9.14 11.77 9.83
C ARG A 32 -8.63 12.95 9.02
N ILE A 33 -7.77 13.79 9.61
CA ILE A 33 -7.12 14.92 8.92
C ILE A 33 -6.24 14.40 7.77
N GLY A 34 -5.43 13.36 8.00
CA GLY A 34 -4.61 12.74 6.96
C GLY A 34 -5.43 12.23 5.77
N LEU A 35 -6.61 11.66 6.01
CA LEU A 35 -7.53 11.24 4.95
C LEU A 35 -8.06 12.45 4.16
N LEU A 36 -8.39 13.56 4.80
CA LEU A 36 -8.81 14.77 4.09
C LEU A 36 -7.68 15.37 3.24
N GLU A 37 -6.43 15.30 3.69
CA GLU A 37 -5.27 15.69 2.88
C GLU A 37 -5.08 14.75 1.67
N ILE A 38 -5.25 13.45 1.86
CA ILE A 38 -5.23 12.44 0.79
C ILE A 38 -6.36 12.71 -0.22
N GLN A 39 -7.57 13.04 0.24
CA GLN A 39 -8.69 13.40 -0.63
C GLN A 39 -8.34 14.61 -1.48
N ALA A 40 -7.79 15.66 -0.88
CA ALA A 40 -7.38 16.87 -1.60
C ALA A 40 -6.29 16.59 -2.67
N PHE A 41 -5.44 15.60 -2.43
CA PHE A 41 -4.39 15.18 -3.37
C PHE A 41 -4.94 14.34 -4.53
N PHE A 42 -5.70 13.28 -4.25
CA PHE A 42 -6.16 12.33 -5.29
C PHE A 42 -7.46 12.76 -5.98
N ASP A 43 -8.31 13.53 -5.31
CA ASP A 43 -9.64 13.92 -5.79
C ASP A 43 -9.96 15.38 -5.44
N PRO A 44 -9.21 16.36 -6.00
CA PRO A 44 -9.40 17.77 -5.68
C PRO A 44 -10.79 18.30 -6.05
N ASN A 45 -11.46 17.68 -7.02
CA ASN A 45 -12.81 18.03 -7.47
C ASN A 45 -13.92 17.28 -6.71
N ARG A 46 -13.55 16.36 -5.80
CA ARG A 46 -14.48 15.55 -4.99
C ARG A 46 -15.49 14.77 -5.84
N LEU A 47 -15.04 14.16 -6.92
CA LEU A 47 -15.88 13.38 -7.82
C LEU A 47 -15.93 11.89 -7.46
N SER A 48 -14.83 11.35 -6.92
CA SER A 48 -14.65 9.92 -6.62
C SER A 48 -14.84 9.61 -5.13
N LEU A 49 -14.30 10.43 -4.24
CA LEU A 49 -14.33 10.29 -2.77
C LEU A 49 -15.44 11.15 -2.15
N ARG A 50 -16.68 11.03 -2.66
CA ARG A 50 -17.80 11.93 -2.32
C ARG A 50 -18.31 11.76 -0.89
N ASP A 51 -18.17 10.57 -0.34
CA ASP A 51 -18.63 10.18 0.99
C ASP A 51 -17.63 10.50 2.10
N TRP A 52 -16.41 10.89 1.74
CA TRP A 52 -15.40 11.44 2.65
C TRP A 52 -15.78 12.87 3.05
N VAL A 53 -16.85 12.96 3.84
CA VAL A 53 -17.45 14.23 4.27
C VAL A 53 -17.14 14.46 5.74
N ASP A 54 -16.47 15.57 6.00
CA ASP A 54 -16.29 16.07 7.35
C ASP A 54 -17.52 16.89 7.78
N LYS A 55 -18.49 16.22 8.41
CA LYS A 55 -19.64 16.90 9.00
C LYS A 55 -19.23 17.42 10.39
N ASP A 56 -18.91 18.71 10.45
CA ASP A 56 -18.59 19.44 11.69
C ASP A 56 -17.45 18.85 12.54
N GLY A 57 -16.48 18.14 11.94
CA GLY A 57 -15.39 17.49 12.67
C GLY A 57 -15.77 16.16 13.33
N ILE A 58 -16.98 15.65 13.09
CA ILE A 58 -17.55 14.45 13.74
C ILE A 58 -17.76 13.31 12.72
N GLY A 59 -17.27 13.47 11.49
CA GLY A 59 -17.40 12.46 10.45
C GLY A 59 -16.76 11.12 10.86
N ASN A 60 -17.54 10.04 10.87
CA ASN A 60 -17.01 8.70 11.10
C ASN A 60 -16.24 8.21 9.87
N CYS A 61 -14.94 8.52 9.80
CA CYS A 61 -14.06 8.07 8.72
C CYS A 61 -13.99 6.55 8.53
N CYS A 62 -14.32 5.75 9.54
CA CYS A 62 -14.38 4.29 9.40
C CYS A 62 -15.59 3.80 8.57
N GLU A 63 -16.54 4.68 8.27
CA GLU A 63 -17.67 4.41 7.36
C GLU A 63 -17.41 4.91 5.93
N TRP A 64 -16.29 5.60 5.69
CA TRP A 64 -15.94 6.08 4.37
C TRP A 64 -15.52 4.94 3.45
N SER A 65 -15.91 5.05 2.18
CA SER A 65 -15.57 4.08 1.15
C SER A 65 -14.05 3.91 1.05
N GLY A 66 -13.61 2.65 1.03
CA GLY A 66 -12.21 2.31 0.93
C GLY A 66 -11.44 2.33 2.27
N ILE A 67 -12.12 2.57 3.39
CA ILE A 67 -11.49 2.59 4.72
C ILE A 67 -11.97 1.40 5.54
N GLU A 68 -11.04 0.72 6.21
CA GLU A 68 -11.34 -0.26 7.24
C GLU A 68 -10.62 0.12 8.52
N CYS A 69 -11.34 0.07 9.64
CA CYS A 69 -10.78 0.33 10.95
C CYS A 69 -10.81 -0.94 11.81
N ASP A 70 -9.84 -1.06 12.72
CA ASP A 70 -9.90 -2.06 13.77
C ASP A 70 -11.07 -1.76 14.72
N ASN A 71 -11.89 -2.77 15.02
CA ASN A 71 -13.12 -2.60 15.81
C ASN A 71 -12.86 -2.25 17.28
N THR A 72 -11.65 -2.49 17.79
CA THR A 72 -11.30 -2.25 19.20
C THR A 72 -10.61 -0.90 19.39
N THR A 73 -9.59 -0.65 18.58
CA THR A 73 -8.74 0.53 18.67
C THR A 73 -9.25 1.70 17.83
N ARG A 74 -10.20 1.45 16.92
CA ARG A 74 -10.72 2.41 15.94
C ARG A 74 -9.67 3.00 15.00
N ARG A 75 -8.50 2.37 14.90
CA ARG A 75 -7.41 2.80 14.03
C ARG A 75 -7.62 2.32 12.60
N VAL A 76 -7.23 3.12 11.62
CA VAL A 76 -7.30 2.71 10.21
C VAL A 76 -6.28 1.60 9.95
N ILE A 77 -6.77 0.44 9.49
CA ILE A 77 -5.95 -0.74 9.16
C ILE A 77 -5.91 -1.01 7.66
N GLN A 78 -6.90 -0.53 6.89
CA GLN A 78 -6.89 -0.61 5.43
C GLN A 78 -7.29 0.73 4.82
N LEU A 79 -6.57 1.11 3.78
CA LEU A 79 -6.88 2.26 2.95
C LEU A 79 -6.78 1.89 1.47
N SER A 80 -7.90 2.04 0.77
CA SER A 80 -8.03 1.77 -0.66
C SER A 80 -8.45 3.02 -1.42
N LEU A 81 -7.55 3.48 -2.29
CA LEU A 81 -7.71 4.61 -3.20
C LEU A 81 -7.74 4.12 -4.65
N MET A 82 -8.40 2.99 -4.92
CA MET A 82 -8.44 2.40 -6.25
C MET A 82 -9.18 3.30 -7.25
N ASP A 83 -8.54 3.59 -8.39
CA ASP A 83 -9.12 4.35 -9.51
C ASP A 83 -9.74 5.70 -9.09
N VAL A 84 -9.15 6.37 -8.08
CA VAL A 84 -9.67 7.64 -7.55
C VAL A 84 -9.33 8.81 -8.47
N MET A 85 -8.08 8.86 -8.96
CA MET A 85 -7.58 9.99 -9.75
C MET A 85 -8.37 10.17 -11.05
N ASP A 86 -8.86 11.40 -11.29
CA ASP A 86 -9.60 11.73 -12.50
C ASP A 86 -8.72 11.56 -13.75
N ARG A 87 -9.25 10.80 -14.71
CA ARG A 87 -8.62 10.49 -15.97
C ARG A 87 -8.51 11.69 -16.92
N THR A 88 -9.12 12.82 -16.60
CA THR A 88 -9.06 14.05 -17.40
C THR A 88 -7.86 14.95 -17.08
N GLY A 89 -7.17 14.73 -15.96
CA GLY A 89 -5.99 15.50 -15.57
C GLY A 89 -4.84 15.37 -16.58
N LEU A 90 -4.38 16.51 -17.11
CA LEU A 90 -3.22 16.62 -17.99
C LEU A 90 -1.94 16.74 -17.14
N GLY A 91 -1.40 15.63 -16.65
CA GLY A 91 -0.12 15.66 -15.94
C GLY A 91 0.29 14.33 -15.33
N ASP A 92 1.59 14.18 -15.20
CA ASP A 92 2.25 13.11 -14.45
C ASP A 92 1.97 13.28 -12.95
N LEU A 93 1.46 12.24 -12.28
CA LEU A 93 1.17 12.29 -10.84
C LEU A 93 2.36 11.73 -10.03
N ILE A 94 2.95 12.60 -9.21
CA ILE A 94 4.07 12.27 -8.31
C ILE A 94 3.55 12.18 -6.88
N LEU A 95 3.65 11.00 -6.27
CA LEU A 95 3.13 10.76 -4.93
C LEU A 95 4.06 11.32 -3.84
N ASN A 96 3.48 12.08 -2.91
CA ASN A 96 4.10 12.33 -1.61
C ASN A 96 3.67 11.22 -0.65
N ALA A 97 4.55 10.25 -0.38
CA ALA A 97 4.21 9.13 0.49
C ALA A 97 4.02 9.58 1.95
N SER A 98 4.53 10.75 2.35
CA SER A 98 4.39 11.28 3.72
C SER A 98 2.93 11.47 4.14
N LEU A 99 2.00 11.59 3.18
CA LEU A 99 0.55 11.62 3.42
C LEU A 99 0.05 10.41 4.21
N PHE A 100 0.76 9.28 4.17
CA PHE A 100 0.36 8.06 4.87
C PHE A 100 0.98 7.90 6.27
N LEU A 101 1.81 8.84 6.73
CA LEU A 101 2.47 8.76 8.05
C LEU A 101 1.52 8.71 9.25
N PRO A 102 0.31 9.33 9.23
CA PRO A 102 -0.63 9.23 10.35
C PRO A 102 -1.16 7.81 10.63
N PHE A 103 -1.17 6.93 9.63
CA PHE A 103 -1.78 5.60 9.70
C PHE A 103 -0.78 4.55 10.21
N GLU A 104 -0.31 4.70 11.45
CA GLU A 104 0.72 3.80 12.04
C GLU A 104 0.27 2.33 12.15
N GLU A 105 -1.04 2.09 12.20
CA GLU A 105 -1.66 0.78 12.29
C GLU A 105 -2.02 0.17 10.92
N LEU A 106 -1.69 0.86 9.82
CA LEU A 106 -2.05 0.45 8.47
C LEU A 106 -1.40 -0.89 8.10
N GLN A 107 -2.22 -1.82 7.66
CA GLN A 107 -1.85 -3.17 7.24
C GLN A 107 -1.95 -3.33 5.72
N SER A 108 -2.89 -2.61 5.08
CA SER A 108 -3.15 -2.71 3.65
C SER A 108 -3.31 -1.33 3.03
N LEU A 109 -2.49 -1.03 2.02
CA LEU A 109 -2.56 0.20 1.23
C LEU A 109 -2.74 -0.17 -0.25
N ASN A 110 -3.81 0.31 -0.87
CA ASN A 110 -4.10 0.06 -2.27
C ASN A 110 -4.20 1.38 -3.06
N LEU A 111 -3.25 1.62 -3.96
CA LEU A 111 -3.15 2.81 -4.82
C LEU A 111 -3.35 2.46 -6.29
N ARG A 112 -4.04 1.35 -6.58
CA ARG A 112 -4.25 0.87 -7.94
C ARG A 112 -4.92 1.93 -8.83
N GLY A 113 -4.48 2.04 -10.07
CA GLY A 113 -5.24 2.78 -11.10
C GLY A 113 -5.14 4.31 -11.05
N ASN A 114 -4.17 4.88 -10.32
CA ASN A 114 -4.07 6.33 -10.10
C ASN A 114 -3.09 7.06 -11.02
N ARG A 115 -2.55 6.40 -12.06
CA ARG A 115 -1.60 7.00 -13.02
C ARG A 115 -0.33 7.57 -12.36
N LEU A 116 0.06 7.02 -11.22
CA LEU A 116 1.27 7.44 -10.53
C LEU A 116 2.51 7.11 -11.38
N VAL A 117 3.32 8.11 -11.69
CA VAL A 117 4.56 7.91 -12.47
C VAL A 117 5.79 7.77 -11.57
N GLY A 118 5.72 8.27 -10.34
CA GLY A 118 6.86 8.36 -9.45
C GLY A 118 6.51 8.85 -8.05
N LEU A 119 7.56 9.03 -7.25
CA LEU A 119 7.49 9.51 -5.87
C LEU A 119 8.35 10.77 -5.72
N TYR A 120 8.00 11.66 -4.78
CA TYR A 120 8.85 12.80 -4.46
C TYR A 120 10.21 12.35 -3.91
N GLU A 121 11.29 12.99 -4.37
CA GLU A 121 12.63 12.79 -3.82
C GLU A 121 12.63 13.07 -2.31
N ASN A 122 13.22 12.17 -1.51
CA ASN A 122 13.24 12.20 -0.04
C ASN A 122 11.87 12.03 0.67
N GLN A 123 10.77 11.88 -0.08
CA GLN A 123 9.41 11.68 0.45
C GLN A 123 8.70 10.48 -0.19
N GLY A 124 9.46 9.54 -0.75
CA GLY A 124 8.96 8.26 -1.25
C GLY A 124 8.68 7.25 -0.14
N PHE A 125 8.37 5.99 -0.50
CA PHE A 125 7.96 4.96 0.46
C PHE A 125 8.99 4.67 1.56
N GLN A 126 10.25 5.02 1.36
CA GLN A 126 11.28 4.89 2.37
C GLN A 126 10.95 5.70 3.65
N VAL A 127 10.25 6.84 3.53
CA VAL A 127 9.82 7.66 4.69
C VAL A 127 8.86 6.89 5.61
N LEU A 128 8.05 6.01 5.03
CA LEU A 128 7.07 5.21 5.76
C LEU A 128 7.71 4.12 6.61
N SER A 129 8.95 3.73 6.28
CA SER A 129 9.64 2.61 6.93
C SER A 129 9.79 2.77 8.44
N SER A 130 9.80 3.99 8.97
CA SER A 130 9.93 4.26 10.40
C SER A 130 8.61 4.11 11.17
N LYS A 131 7.46 4.32 10.50
CA LYS A 131 6.13 4.40 11.11
C LYS A 131 5.23 3.21 10.77
N LEU A 132 5.17 2.81 9.50
CA LEU A 132 4.24 1.78 9.01
C LEU A 132 4.86 0.38 9.16
N LYS A 133 5.07 -0.03 10.41
CA LYS A 133 5.67 -1.34 10.75
C LYS A 133 4.72 -2.52 10.56
N LYS A 134 3.43 -2.24 10.40
CA LYS A 134 2.35 -3.23 10.26
C LYS A 134 1.88 -3.41 8.81
N LEU A 135 2.45 -2.65 7.86
CA LEU A 135 2.03 -2.71 6.46
C LEU A 135 2.45 -4.05 5.83
N GLU A 136 1.48 -4.91 5.53
CA GLU A 136 1.70 -6.24 4.96
C GLU A 136 1.33 -6.30 3.47
N ILE A 137 0.40 -5.47 3.01
CA ILE A 137 -0.10 -5.47 1.64
C ILE A 137 0.07 -4.09 1.02
N LEU A 138 0.73 -4.05 -0.13
CA LEU A 138 0.86 -2.83 -0.94
C LEU A 138 0.44 -3.10 -2.39
N GLY A 139 -0.63 -2.43 -2.81
CA GLY A 139 -1.15 -2.47 -4.17
C GLY A 139 -0.74 -1.23 -4.97
N LEU A 140 0.03 -1.42 -6.04
CA LEU A 140 0.48 -0.38 -6.97
C LEU A 140 0.14 -0.73 -8.43
N THR A 141 -0.70 -1.74 -8.63
CA THR A 141 -1.14 -2.21 -9.95
C THR A 141 -1.74 -1.09 -10.80
N GLN A 142 -1.59 -1.15 -12.12
CA GLN A 142 -2.18 -0.16 -13.06
C GLN A 142 -1.76 1.28 -12.76
N ASN A 143 -0.45 1.49 -12.57
CA ASN A 143 0.17 2.81 -12.51
C ASN A 143 1.22 2.93 -13.64
N GLN A 144 2.10 3.92 -13.58
CA GLN A 144 3.11 4.20 -14.61
C GLN A 144 4.52 4.19 -14.02
N PHE A 145 4.73 3.49 -12.91
CA PHE A 145 6.03 3.41 -12.26
C PHE A 145 7.09 2.74 -13.16
N ASN A 146 8.31 3.24 -13.08
CA ASN A 146 9.51 2.62 -13.65
C ASN A 146 10.36 1.97 -12.54
N GLU A 147 11.49 1.37 -12.90
CA GLU A 147 12.36 0.61 -11.99
C GLU A 147 12.82 1.38 -10.73
N SER A 148 12.83 2.72 -10.77
CA SER A 148 13.24 3.55 -9.63
C SER A 148 12.39 3.31 -8.37
N ILE A 149 11.12 2.89 -8.52
CA ILE A 149 10.20 2.62 -7.41
C ILE A 149 10.76 1.56 -6.45
N LEU A 150 11.49 0.59 -6.97
CA LEU A 150 11.96 -0.58 -6.24
C LEU A 150 12.88 -0.19 -5.07
N SER A 151 13.75 0.79 -5.27
CA SER A 151 14.64 1.31 -4.23
C SER A 151 13.87 1.87 -3.02
N SER A 152 12.74 2.55 -3.26
CA SER A 152 11.91 3.17 -2.22
C SER A 152 11.15 2.15 -1.36
N LEU A 153 10.87 0.97 -1.91
CA LEU A 153 10.14 -0.11 -1.25
C LEU A 153 11.02 -0.93 -0.30
N SER A 154 12.34 -0.80 -0.40
CA SER A 154 13.32 -1.57 0.38
C SER A 154 13.18 -1.38 1.91
N GLY A 155 12.57 -0.28 2.36
CA GLY A 155 12.33 0.00 3.78
C GLY A 155 11.11 -0.70 4.38
N LEU A 156 10.21 -1.25 3.56
CA LEU A 156 8.92 -1.80 3.98
C LEU A 156 9.01 -3.30 4.32
N SER A 157 9.92 -3.66 5.23
CA SER A 157 10.27 -5.06 5.56
C SER A 157 9.15 -5.91 6.16
N SER A 158 8.01 -5.31 6.52
CA SER A 158 6.80 -5.98 6.95
C SER A 158 5.97 -6.58 5.81
N LEU A 159 6.21 -6.16 4.56
CA LEU A 159 5.41 -6.59 3.41
C LEU A 159 5.42 -8.11 3.22
N LYS A 160 4.22 -8.65 3.01
CA LYS A 160 3.94 -10.03 2.59
C LYS A 160 3.40 -10.09 1.17
N SER A 161 2.68 -9.08 0.71
CA SER A 161 2.14 -9.02 -0.64
C SER A 161 2.43 -7.68 -1.31
N LEU A 162 3.02 -7.75 -2.51
CA LEU A 162 3.36 -6.58 -3.33
C LEU A 162 2.82 -6.77 -4.74
N TYR A 163 1.92 -5.87 -5.16
CA TYR A 163 1.30 -5.91 -6.48
C TYR A 163 1.80 -4.73 -7.33
N LEU A 164 2.56 -5.04 -8.38
CA LEU A 164 3.20 -4.09 -9.29
C LEU A 164 2.78 -4.32 -10.74
N SER A 165 1.74 -5.13 -10.98
CA SER A 165 1.30 -5.45 -12.34
C SER A 165 0.84 -4.23 -13.13
N GLN A 166 0.97 -4.29 -14.46
CA GLN A 166 0.56 -3.20 -15.37
C GLN A 166 1.23 -1.86 -15.00
N ASN A 167 2.57 -1.88 -14.91
CA ASN A 167 3.42 -0.70 -14.77
C ASN A 167 4.42 -0.64 -15.93
N ASN A 168 5.41 0.25 -15.86
CA ASN A 168 6.46 0.42 -16.86
C ASN A 168 7.83 -0.10 -16.37
N LEU A 169 7.83 -1.19 -15.60
CA LEU A 169 9.05 -1.79 -15.04
C LEU A 169 9.80 -2.58 -16.11
N THR A 170 11.10 -2.31 -16.29
CA THR A 170 11.91 -2.88 -17.38
C THR A 170 13.04 -3.77 -16.89
N GLY A 171 13.34 -3.78 -15.58
CA GLY A 171 14.44 -4.55 -15.01
C GLY A 171 15.84 -4.15 -15.48
N SER A 172 15.95 -3.18 -16.37
CA SER A 172 17.23 -2.59 -16.75
C SER A 172 17.62 -1.58 -15.69
N ALA A 173 18.81 -1.76 -15.11
CA ALA A 173 19.58 -0.61 -14.65
C ALA A 173 19.55 0.42 -15.78
N GLY A 174 19.23 1.68 -15.50
CA GLY A 174 19.21 2.72 -16.54
C GLY A 174 20.49 2.66 -17.38
N PHE A 175 20.46 3.20 -18.60
CA PHE A 175 21.53 3.17 -19.62
C PHE A 175 22.97 3.50 -19.13
N TYR A 176 23.16 3.93 -17.89
CA TYR A 176 24.42 4.11 -17.18
C TYR A 176 24.77 2.83 -16.38
N GLY A 177 25.60 1.98 -16.99
CA GLY A 177 25.84 0.56 -16.66
C GLY A 177 26.53 0.22 -15.33
N ASN A 178 26.00 0.69 -14.20
CA ASN A 178 26.54 0.37 -12.88
C ASN A 178 25.52 0.52 -11.73
N THR A 179 24.22 0.53 -12.02
CA THR A 179 23.19 0.45 -10.97
C THR A 179 22.80 -1.02 -10.78
N LEU A 180 22.82 -1.51 -9.54
CA LEU A 180 22.22 -2.80 -9.19
C LEU A 180 20.79 -2.85 -9.75
N SER A 181 20.32 -4.01 -10.22
CA SER A 181 18.90 -4.14 -10.57
C SER A 181 18.05 -3.73 -9.37
N GLY A 182 16.92 -3.05 -9.56
CA GLY A 182 16.14 -2.55 -8.41
C GLY A 182 15.76 -3.68 -7.44
N PHE A 183 15.63 -4.91 -7.95
CA PHE A 183 15.42 -6.12 -7.15
C PHE A 183 16.63 -6.62 -6.37
N GLU A 184 17.87 -6.42 -6.81
CA GLU A 184 19.07 -6.72 -6.00
C GLU A 184 19.06 -5.89 -4.70
N VAL A 185 18.45 -4.70 -4.71
CA VAL A 185 18.27 -3.89 -3.50
C VAL A 185 17.07 -4.37 -2.68
N LEU A 186 16.00 -4.78 -3.35
CA LEU A 186 14.70 -5.07 -2.76
C LEU A 186 14.64 -6.46 -2.11
N ALA A 187 15.11 -7.50 -2.80
CA ALA A 187 14.96 -8.89 -2.41
C ALA A 187 15.64 -9.24 -1.07
N PRO A 188 16.88 -8.77 -0.77
CA PRO A 188 17.51 -9.02 0.54
C PRO A 188 16.76 -8.39 1.72
N ARG A 189 15.94 -7.36 1.47
CA ARG A 189 15.25 -6.56 2.48
C ARG A 189 13.85 -7.07 2.78
N LEU A 190 13.11 -7.51 1.76
CA LEU A 190 11.75 -8.01 1.91
C LEU A 190 11.70 -9.52 2.20
N LYS A 191 12.30 -9.92 3.31
CA LYS A 191 12.40 -11.33 3.72
C LYS A 191 11.05 -11.99 4.03
N LYS A 192 10.00 -11.21 4.26
CA LYS A 192 8.64 -11.69 4.55
C LYS A 192 7.75 -11.75 3.31
N LEU A 193 8.24 -11.33 2.14
CA LEU A 193 7.43 -11.26 0.93
C LEU A 193 7.06 -12.67 0.45
N GLU A 194 5.76 -12.94 0.38
CA GLU A 194 5.19 -14.22 -0.02
C GLU A 194 4.54 -14.14 -1.39
N ASN A 195 3.91 -13.00 -1.72
CA ASN A 195 3.18 -12.81 -2.96
C ASN A 195 3.76 -11.61 -3.71
N LEU A 196 4.23 -11.85 -4.94
CA LEU A 196 4.76 -10.81 -5.82
C LEU A 196 4.07 -10.89 -7.17
N ASP A 197 3.35 -9.84 -7.55
CA ASP A 197 2.73 -9.74 -8.87
C ASP A 197 3.47 -8.69 -9.69
N LEU A 198 4.13 -9.13 -10.77
CA LEU A 198 4.84 -8.32 -11.74
C LEU A 198 4.24 -8.48 -13.14
N GLY A 199 3.02 -9.00 -13.25
CA GLY A 199 2.37 -9.25 -14.53
C GLY A 199 2.27 -7.98 -15.38
N TRP A 200 2.30 -8.12 -16.69
CA TRP A 200 2.13 -7.02 -17.65
C TRP A 200 3.10 -5.86 -17.43
N ASN A 201 4.37 -6.19 -17.22
CA ASN A 201 5.50 -5.24 -17.23
C ASN A 201 6.40 -5.52 -18.45
N LYS A 202 7.63 -5.01 -18.43
CA LYS A 202 8.61 -5.12 -19.52
C LYS A 202 9.87 -5.89 -19.07
N TYR A 203 9.74 -6.83 -18.15
CA TYR A 203 10.84 -7.70 -17.74
C TYR A 203 11.22 -8.70 -18.83
N ASN A 204 12.50 -9.06 -18.88
CA ASN A 204 13.05 -10.12 -19.72
C ASN A 204 13.86 -11.11 -18.87
N ASP A 205 14.24 -12.26 -19.45
CA ASP A 205 14.94 -13.33 -18.72
C ASP A 205 16.18 -12.82 -17.95
N SER A 206 17.03 -12.00 -18.59
CA SER A 206 18.28 -11.50 -18.00
C SER A 206 18.09 -10.52 -16.84
N SER A 207 16.98 -9.79 -16.81
CA SER A 207 16.74 -8.73 -15.82
C SER A 207 16.05 -9.22 -14.55
N ILE A 208 15.25 -10.30 -14.64
CA ILE A 208 14.41 -10.74 -13.52
C ILE A 208 14.97 -11.96 -12.78
N PHE A 209 15.48 -12.96 -13.50
CA PHE A 209 15.82 -14.25 -12.89
C PHE A 209 16.99 -14.22 -11.89
N PRO A 210 18.07 -13.43 -12.10
CA PRO A 210 19.14 -13.35 -11.12
C PRO A 210 18.63 -12.98 -9.72
N SER A 211 17.83 -11.92 -9.63
CA SER A 211 17.37 -11.33 -8.37
C SER A 211 16.18 -12.08 -7.74
N LEU A 212 15.37 -12.79 -8.53
CA LEU A 212 14.25 -13.58 -8.00
C LEU A 212 14.70 -14.68 -7.03
N SER A 213 15.90 -15.23 -7.24
CA SER A 213 16.47 -16.29 -6.40
C SER A 213 16.73 -15.82 -4.95
N GLU A 214 16.81 -14.51 -4.72
CA GLU A 214 17.12 -13.92 -3.42
C GLU A 214 15.88 -13.80 -2.51
N PHE A 215 14.67 -13.91 -3.06
CA PHE A 215 13.45 -13.89 -2.26
C PHE A 215 13.27 -15.22 -1.51
N GLN A 216 13.48 -15.20 -0.20
CA GLN A 216 13.52 -16.42 0.63
C GLN A 216 12.14 -17.02 0.90
N SER A 217 11.11 -16.17 1.00
CA SER A 217 9.76 -16.54 1.46
C SER A 217 8.70 -16.57 0.36
N LEU A 218 9.10 -16.36 -0.90
CA LEU A 218 8.16 -16.23 -2.01
C LEU A 218 7.40 -17.55 -2.26
N LYS A 219 6.07 -17.46 -2.29
CA LYS A 219 5.11 -18.55 -2.52
C LYS A 219 4.35 -18.38 -3.83
N PHE A 220 4.03 -17.13 -4.17
CA PHE A 220 3.31 -16.79 -5.40
C PHE A 220 4.07 -15.72 -6.17
N LEU A 221 4.22 -15.95 -7.47
CA LEU A 221 4.89 -15.03 -8.39
C LEU A 221 4.11 -14.97 -9.70
N ASP A 222 3.63 -13.79 -10.07
CA ASP A 222 3.06 -13.57 -11.40
C ASP A 222 4.06 -12.79 -12.28
N LEU A 223 4.42 -13.38 -13.42
CA LEU A 223 5.26 -12.77 -14.47
C LEU A 223 4.55 -12.74 -15.82
N SER A 224 3.24 -13.04 -15.87
CA SER A 224 2.45 -13.06 -17.10
C SER A 224 2.57 -11.75 -17.87
N GLY A 225 2.45 -11.77 -19.20
CA GLY A 225 2.48 -10.52 -20.00
C GLY A 225 3.80 -9.74 -19.99
N ASN A 226 4.92 -10.34 -19.54
CA ASN A 226 6.28 -9.78 -19.71
C ASN A 226 6.95 -10.30 -21.00
N MET A 227 8.15 -9.80 -21.32
CA MET A 227 8.95 -10.18 -22.49
C MET A 227 9.87 -11.38 -22.19
N LEU A 228 9.30 -12.45 -21.61
CA LEU A 228 10.03 -13.65 -21.25
C LEU A 228 10.09 -14.63 -22.42
N ASN A 229 11.29 -15.12 -22.73
CA ASN A 229 11.51 -16.05 -23.85
C ASN A 229 11.53 -17.51 -23.38
N GLY A 230 11.40 -17.77 -22.08
CA GLY A 230 11.21 -19.11 -21.51
C GLY A 230 12.47 -19.97 -21.51
N SER A 231 13.65 -19.36 -21.56
CA SER A 231 14.91 -20.10 -21.74
C SER A 231 15.66 -20.44 -20.45
N THR A 232 15.10 -20.15 -19.28
CA THR A 232 15.83 -20.28 -18.00
C THR A 232 15.05 -21.03 -16.92
N SER A 233 15.80 -21.66 -16.02
CA SER A 233 15.28 -22.39 -14.86
C SER A 233 15.23 -21.48 -13.63
N PHE A 234 14.14 -21.53 -12.87
CA PHE A 234 14.08 -20.99 -11.51
C PHE A 234 14.17 -22.15 -10.51
N ASN A 235 15.18 -22.16 -9.64
CA ASN A 235 15.38 -23.21 -8.62
C ASN A 235 15.30 -24.65 -9.18
N GLY A 236 15.92 -24.90 -10.34
CA GLY A 236 15.91 -26.23 -10.98
C GLY A 236 14.58 -26.62 -11.66
N LYS A 237 13.59 -25.71 -11.73
CA LYS A 237 12.34 -25.92 -12.48
C LYS A 237 12.39 -25.14 -13.80
N LEU A 238 12.12 -25.84 -14.90
CA LEU A 238 11.93 -25.25 -16.23
C LEU A 238 10.66 -24.39 -16.21
N LEU A 239 10.80 -23.10 -16.51
CA LEU A 239 9.66 -22.19 -16.64
C LEU A 239 9.12 -22.29 -18.07
N ILE A 240 8.17 -23.20 -18.29
CA ILE A 240 7.49 -23.31 -19.58
C ILE A 240 6.39 -22.23 -19.61
N PRO A 241 6.42 -21.28 -20.57
CA PRO A 241 5.35 -20.30 -20.70
C PRO A 241 4.12 -21.01 -21.29
N VAL A 242 3.25 -21.52 -20.43
CA VAL A 242 1.90 -21.94 -20.82
C VAL A 242 0.91 -21.07 -20.04
N SER A 243 0.30 -20.11 -20.74
CA SER A 243 -0.88 -19.36 -20.28
C SER A 243 -0.80 -18.69 -18.88
N GLY A 244 0.37 -18.19 -18.48
CA GLY A 244 0.46 -17.04 -17.57
C GLY A 244 0.11 -17.25 -16.09
N PHE A 245 0.11 -18.47 -15.55
CA PHE A 245 0.07 -18.65 -14.09
C PHE A 245 1.28 -19.45 -13.62
N LEU A 246 2.18 -18.77 -12.88
CA LEU A 246 3.29 -19.41 -12.19
C LEU A 246 2.92 -19.58 -10.70
N SER A 247 2.15 -20.61 -10.36
CA SER A 247 2.08 -21.01 -8.96
C SER A 247 3.40 -21.71 -8.60
N LEU A 248 4.20 -21.09 -7.74
CA LEU A 248 5.39 -21.68 -7.15
C LEU A 248 4.95 -22.76 -6.14
N ILE A 249 4.57 -23.94 -6.63
CA ILE A 249 4.28 -25.09 -5.77
C ILE A 249 5.62 -25.56 -5.20
N ARG A 250 5.92 -25.21 -3.94
CA ARG A 250 6.86 -25.98 -3.10
C ARG A 250 6.11 -27.21 -2.59
N HIS A 251 6.76 -28.37 -2.71
CA HIS A 251 6.34 -29.58 -2.00
C HIS A 251 6.46 -29.37 -0.49
#